data_AF-A0A8T4Y079-F1
#
_entry.id   AF-A0A8T4Y079-F1
#
_cell.length_a   1.000
_cell.length_b   1.000
_cell.length_c   1.000
_cell.angle_alpha   90.00
_cell.angle_beta   90.00
_cell.angle_gamma   90.00
#
_symmetry.space_group_name_H-M   'P 1'
#
loop_
_entity.id
_entity.type
_entity.pdbx_description
1 polymer ?
#
loop_
_entity_poly.entity_id
_entity_poly.type
_entity_poly.pdbx_seq_one_letter_code
_entity_poly.pdbx_strand_id
1 'polypeptide(L)'
;MFLNGSIRWFEAITEPDDYLVFDIAVYDNSIYMTGYTSSFISPRLLPKDVFVASFASDGSLKWFKTIEGAGYEGVMDIATYDDSLFTAGSTDSFDAGGNDAFIASLFDSDGALRWLKTVGGAEMEYASCIAVYGDSI
;
A
#
# COMPACT_ATOMS: atom_id res chain seq x y z
N MET A 1 6.15 -8.59 28.61
CA MET A 1 4.77 -8.33 28.14
C MET A 1 4.15 -7.31 29.08
N PHE A 2 3.86 -6.10 28.60
CA PHE A 2 3.19 -5.06 29.41
C PHE A 2 1.70 -5.05 29.01
N LEU A 3 0.83 -5.41 29.94
CA LEU A 3 -0.62 -5.63 29.76
C LEU A 3 -1.48 -4.40 30.12
N ASN A 4 -0.87 -3.24 30.36
CA ASN A 4 -1.55 -2.09 30.94
C ASN A 4 -2.09 -1.08 29.91
N GLY A 5 -2.05 -1.41 28.61
CA GLY A 5 -2.53 -0.51 27.54
C GLY A 5 -1.71 0.77 27.37
N SER A 6 -0.51 0.87 27.97
CA SER A 6 0.36 2.04 27.78
C SER A 6 1.00 2.03 26.38
N ILE A 7 0.92 3.17 25.69
CA ILE A 7 1.61 3.42 24.42
C ILE A 7 3.12 3.32 24.68
N ARG A 8 3.82 2.51 23.87
CA ARG A 8 5.28 2.32 24.00
C ARG A 8 6.07 3.40 23.24
N TRP A 9 5.57 3.79 22.09
CA TRP A 9 6.13 4.82 21.24
C TRP A 9 5.01 5.41 20.38
N PHE A 10 5.22 6.63 19.91
CA PHE A 10 4.37 7.28 18.94
C PHE A 10 5.30 8.03 17.99
N GLU A 11 5.15 7.77 16.70
CA GLU A 11 5.85 8.48 15.63
C GLU A 11 4.79 8.94 14.62
N ALA A 12 4.94 10.17 14.15
CA ALA A 12 4.08 10.74 13.12
C ALA A 12 4.94 11.02 11.89
N ILE A 13 4.52 10.51 10.73
CA ILE A 13 5.05 10.98 9.46
C ILE A 13 4.41 12.34 9.19
N THR A 14 5.16 13.41 9.47
CA THR A 14 4.71 14.79 9.28
C THR A 14 5.32 15.35 8.01
N GLU A 15 4.88 14.84 6.86
CA GLU A 15 5.11 15.52 5.60
C GLU A 15 3.91 16.46 5.31
N PRO A 16 4.10 17.52 4.50
CA PRO A 16 3.07 18.54 4.27
C PRO A 16 1.83 18.03 3.52
N ASP A 17 1.86 16.78 3.06
CA ASP A 17 0.79 16.14 2.28
C ASP A 17 -0.21 15.38 3.17
N ASP A 18 -1.44 15.25 2.67
CA ASP A 18 -2.46 14.45 3.33
C ASP A 18 -2.20 12.96 3.06
N TYR A 19 -1.89 12.20 4.11
CA TYR A 19 -1.81 10.74 4.07
C TYR A 19 -3.07 10.11 4.65
N LEU A 20 -3.70 9.21 3.89
CA LEU A 20 -4.73 8.31 4.40
C LEU A 20 -4.20 6.89 4.39
N VAL A 21 -4.04 6.30 5.57
CA VAL A 21 -3.71 4.88 5.74
C VAL A 21 -5.00 4.07 5.65
N PHE A 22 -4.98 3.01 4.85
CA PHE A 22 -6.13 2.13 4.67
C PHE A 22 -5.97 0.82 5.41
N ASP A 23 -4.77 0.24 5.36
CA ASP A 23 -4.51 -1.04 6.00
C ASP A 23 -3.05 -1.20 6.46
N ILE A 24 -2.86 -2.13 7.40
CA ILE A 24 -1.57 -2.48 7.98
C ILE A 24 -1.38 -4.01 8.01
N ALA A 25 -0.15 -4.44 7.75
CA ALA A 25 0.27 -5.84 7.92
C ALA A 25 1.50 -5.95 8.81
N VAL A 26 1.72 -7.12 9.41
CA VAL A 26 2.89 -7.39 10.24
C VAL A 26 3.52 -8.70 9.81
N TYR A 27 4.83 -8.67 9.52
CA TYR A 27 5.64 -9.84 9.18
C TYR A 27 7.09 -9.61 9.60
N ASP A 28 7.75 -10.66 10.08
CA ASP A 28 9.15 -10.67 10.55
C ASP A 28 9.62 -9.37 11.25
N ASN A 29 8.99 -9.03 12.38
CA ASN A 29 9.30 -7.85 13.19
C ASN A 29 9.21 -6.49 12.44
N SER A 30 8.49 -6.46 11.34
CA SER A 30 8.21 -5.28 10.54
C SER A 30 6.71 -4.99 10.50
N ILE A 31 6.38 -3.71 10.51
CA ILE A 31 5.01 -3.21 10.31
C ILE A 31 5.00 -2.62 8.90
N TYR A 32 4.03 -3.04 8.09
CA TYR A 32 3.81 -2.49 6.77
C TYR A 32 2.51 -1.70 6.77
N MET A 33 2.49 -0.60 6.03
CA MET A 33 1.30 0.23 5.87
C MET A 33 1.10 0.52 4.40
N THR A 34 -0.15 0.58 3.97
CA THR A 34 -0.51 1.08 2.66
C THR A 34 -1.60 2.14 2.74
N GLY A 35 -1.60 3.02 1.75
CA GLY A 35 -2.61 4.04 1.64
C GLY A 35 -2.33 5.01 0.51
N TYR A 36 -2.81 6.23 0.67
CA TYR A 36 -2.67 7.29 -0.32
C TYR A 36 -1.95 8.51 0.20
N THR A 37 -1.19 9.13 -0.69
CA THR A 37 -0.62 10.47 -0.51
C THR A 37 -1.14 11.41 -1.60
N SER A 38 -1.48 12.65 -1.26
CA SER A 38 -1.76 13.69 -2.26
C SER A 38 -0.44 14.20 -2.83
N SER A 39 -0.23 14.14 -4.16
CA SER A 39 1.03 14.63 -4.73
C SER A 39 1.23 16.14 -4.50
N PHE A 40 2.50 16.53 -4.29
CA PHE A 40 2.99 17.90 -4.06
C PHE A 40 2.52 18.97 -5.07
N ILE A 41 1.94 18.59 -6.21
CA ILE A 41 1.72 19.51 -7.35
C ILE A 41 0.32 20.16 -7.33
N SER A 42 -0.67 19.62 -6.63
CA SER A 42 -1.91 20.37 -6.34
C SER A 42 -2.81 19.65 -5.31
N PRO A 43 -3.03 20.21 -4.10
CA PRO A 43 -3.76 19.54 -3.02
C PRO A 43 -5.27 19.37 -3.25
N ARG A 44 -5.80 19.72 -4.44
CA ARG A 44 -7.24 19.70 -4.71
C ARG A 44 -7.67 19.10 -6.04
N LEU A 45 -6.76 18.77 -6.96
CA LEU A 45 -7.14 18.52 -8.36
C LEU A 45 -6.34 17.43 -9.09
N LEU A 46 -5.44 16.69 -8.43
CA LEU A 46 -4.62 15.65 -9.07
C LEU A 46 -4.58 14.34 -8.27
N PRO A 47 -4.33 13.19 -8.92
CA PRO A 47 -4.53 11.87 -8.34
C PRO A 47 -3.65 11.63 -7.12
N LYS A 48 -4.16 10.81 -6.21
CA LYS A 48 -3.41 10.33 -5.05
C LYS A 48 -2.56 9.14 -5.47
N ASP A 49 -1.28 9.14 -5.10
CA ASP A 49 -0.39 8.02 -5.35
C ASP A 49 -0.57 6.97 -4.25
N VAL A 50 -0.62 5.70 -4.64
CA VAL A 50 -0.54 4.58 -3.68
C VAL A 50 0.83 4.61 -3.06
N PHE A 51 0.90 4.57 -1.73
CA PHE A 51 2.15 4.33 -1.03
C PHE A 51 2.13 2.99 -0.29
N VAL A 52 3.34 2.45 -0.12
CA VAL A 52 3.65 1.37 0.81
C VAL A 52 4.82 1.83 1.66
N ALA A 53 4.75 1.58 2.96
CA ALA A 53 5.82 1.89 3.90
C ALA A 53 6.12 0.70 4.79
N SER A 54 7.38 0.56 5.19
CA SER A 54 7.81 -0.42 6.19
C SER A 54 8.44 0.29 7.38
N PHE A 55 8.12 -0.21 8.57
CA PHE A 55 8.65 0.25 9.84
C PHE A 55 9.21 -0.93 10.61
N ALA A 56 10.22 -0.67 11.44
CA ALA A 56 10.61 -1.62 12.47
C ALA A 56 9.59 -1.65 13.61
N SER A 57 9.65 -2.68 14.45
CA SER A 57 8.74 -2.83 15.60
C SER A 57 8.89 -1.75 16.69
N ASP A 58 9.96 -0.96 16.64
CA ASP A 58 10.16 0.23 17.47
C ASP A 58 9.55 1.51 16.90
N GLY A 59 8.94 1.43 15.70
CA GLY A 59 8.29 2.54 15.02
C GLY A 59 9.15 3.24 13.97
N SER A 60 10.46 2.96 13.90
CA SER A 60 11.33 3.63 12.95
C SER A 60 11.02 3.26 11.49
N LEU A 61 10.91 4.27 10.62
CA LEU A 61 10.72 4.08 9.18
C LEU A 61 11.94 3.39 8.54
N LYS A 62 11.73 2.22 7.93
CA LYS A 62 12.75 1.50 7.14
C LYS A 62 12.80 2.00 5.71
N TRP A 63 11.64 2.07 5.07
CA TRP A 63 11.50 2.56 3.70
C TRP A 63 10.07 3.03 3.41
N PHE A 64 9.96 3.90 2.40
CA PHE A 64 8.70 4.43 1.88
C PHE A 64 8.76 4.42 0.35
N LYS A 65 7.71 3.92 -0.30
CA LYS A 65 7.62 3.79 -1.76
C LYS A 65 6.25 4.21 -2.25
N THR A 66 6.23 4.91 -3.37
CA THR A 66 5.02 5.11 -4.18
C THR A 66 4.97 4.06 -5.28
N ILE A 67 3.79 3.57 -5.60
CA ILE A 67 3.55 2.69 -6.76
C ILE A 67 3.15 3.59 -7.92
N GLU A 68 4.14 4.01 -8.70
CA GLU A 68 3.93 4.83 -9.89
C GLU A 68 3.11 4.06 -10.94
N GLY A 69 2.19 4.76 -11.60
CA GLY A 69 1.31 4.18 -12.61
C GLY A 69 0.03 3.56 -12.06
N ALA A 70 -0.16 3.43 -10.75
CA ALA A 70 -1.46 3.07 -10.15
C ALA A 70 -2.37 4.31 -9.99
N GLY A 71 -2.38 5.23 -10.96
CA GLY A 71 -3.13 6.47 -10.87
C GLY A 71 -4.63 6.21 -10.72
N TYR A 72 -5.29 7.12 -10.00
CA TYR A 72 -6.72 7.18 -9.63
C TYR A 72 -7.30 6.01 -8.81
N GLU A 73 -7.24 6.25 -7.49
CA GLU A 73 -8.14 5.83 -6.40
C GLU A 73 -8.08 4.38 -5.88
N GLY A 74 -7.88 4.28 -4.56
CA GLY A 74 -8.14 3.12 -3.71
C GLY A 74 -7.20 1.89 -3.62
N VAL A 75 -6.09 1.89 -2.89
CA VAL A 75 -5.43 0.74 -2.27
C VAL A 75 -6.22 0.47 -1.02
N MET A 76 -6.66 -0.76 -0.90
CA MET A 76 -7.63 -1.13 0.12
C MET A 76 -7.02 -2.05 1.17
N ASP A 77 -5.98 -2.78 0.80
CA ASP A 77 -5.51 -3.91 1.60
C ASP A 77 -4.04 -4.23 1.29
N ILE A 78 -3.34 -4.74 2.29
CA ILE A 78 -1.97 -5.24 2.17
C ILE A 78 -1.81 -6.58 2.89
N ALA A 79 -1.27 -7.56 2.16
CA ALA A 79 -0.92 -8.87 2.70
C ALA A 79 0.59 -9.14 2.59
N THR A 80 1.09 -9.98 3.48
CA THR A 80 2.51 -10.40 3.52
C THR A 80 2.59 -11.91 3.34
N TYR A 81 3.51 -12.39 2.51
CA TYR A 81 3.82 -13.81 2.38
C TYR A 81 5.21 -13.99 1.77
N ASP A 82 6.03 -14.85 2.39
CA ASP A 82 7.33 -15.30 1.85
C ASP A 82 8.18 -14.15 1.28
N ASP A 83 8.60 -13.25 2.17
CA ASP A 83 9.43 -12.07 1.89
C ASP A 83 8.85 -11.12 0.82
N SER A 84 7.52 -11.17 0.66
CA SER A 84 6.77 -10.42 -0.33
C SER A 84 5.62 -9.67 0.31
N LEU A 85 5.36 -8.48 -0.22
CA LEU A 85 4.16 -7.71 0.06
C LEU A 85 3.25 -7.78 -1.15
N PHE A 86 1.96 -7.92 -0.91
CA PHE A 86 0.93 -7.86 -1.94
C PHE A 86 -0.06 -6.78 -1.56
N THR A 87 -0.40 -5.92 -2.51
CA THR A 87 -1.38 -4.88 -2.28
C THR A 87 -2.33 -4.79 -3.46
N ALA A 88 -3.58 -4.43 -3.18
CA ALA A 88 -4.63 -4.40 -4.18
C ALA A 88 -5.47 -3.14 -4.07
N GLY A 89 -5.97 -2.71 -5.22
CA GLY A 89 -6.76 -1.49 -5.33
C GLY A 89 -7.37 -1.28 -6.70
N SER A 90 -7.65 -0.02 -7.06
CA SER A 90 -8.02 0.36 -8.42
C SER A 90 -7.10 1.43 -9.03
N THR A 91 -7.09 1.50 -10.36
CA THR A 91 -6.30 2.45 -11.13
C THR A 91 -6.94 2.76 -12.48
N ASP A 92 -6.89 3.99 -12.96
CA ASP A 92 -7.37 4.40 -14.30
C ASP A 92 -6.25 4.50 -15.36
N SER A 93 -5.02 4.10 -15.01
CA SER A 93 -3.82 4.59 -15.70
C SER A 93 -3.32 3.69 -16.82
N PHE A 94 -3.93 2.52 -17.03
CA PHE A 94 -3.42 1.51 -17.97
C PHE A 94 -4.29 1.32 -19.22
N ASP A 95 -5.61 1.49 -19.14
CA ASP A 95 -6.52 1.26 -20.27
C ASP A 95 -7.52 2.42 -20.52
N ALA A 96 -8.12 2.43 -21.72
CA ALA A 96 -9.16 3.39 -22.08
C ALA A 96 -10.54 2.90 -21.60
N GLY A 97 -10.99 3.37 -20.43
CA GLY A 97 -12.21 2.91 -19.80
C GLY A 97 -12.47 3.55 -18.43
N GLY A 98 -13.22 2.84 -17.57
CA GLY A 98 -13.30 3.16 -16.13
C GLY A 98 -12.02 2.74 -15.39
N ASN A 99 -12.05 2.74 -14.06
CA ASN A 99 -10.92 2.25 -13.27
C ASN A 99 -10.79 0.73 -13.44
N ASP A 100 -9.57 0.22 -13.51
CA ASP A 100 -9.24 -1.19 -13.45
C ASP A 100 -8.86 -1.60 -12.03
N ALA A 101 -9.15 -2.82 -11.63
CA ALA A 101 -8.57 -3.39 -10.41
C ALA A 101 -7.08 -3.68 -10.63
N PHE A 102 -6.22 -3.43 -9.64
CA PHE A 102 -4.81 -3.84 -9.69
C PHE A 102 -4.41 -4.73 -8.52
N ILE A 103 -3.37 -5.53 -8.77
CA ILE A 103 -2.59 -6.22 -7.75
C ILE A 103 -1.12 -5.89 -8.00
N ALA A 104 -0.40 -5.48 -6.97
CA ALA A 104 1.03 -5.27 -7.00
C ALA A 104 1.73 -6.18 -6.00
N SER A 105 2.91 -6.69 -6.39
CA SER A 105 3.81 -7.41 -5.51
C SER A 105 5.10 -6.62 -5.35
N LEU A 106 5.60 -6.51 -4.12
CA LEU A 106 6.82 -5.80 -3.76
C LEU A 106 7.73 -6.70 -2.93
N PHE A 107 9.03 -6.46 -2.98
CA PHE A 107 9.98 -7.04 -2.02
C PHE A 107 9.78 -6.39 -0.64
N ASP A 108 9.75 -7.19 0.42
CA ASP A 108 9.64 -6.68 1.79
C ASP A 108 10.91 -5.94 2.27
N SER A 109 12.07 -6.33 1.73
CA SER A 109 13.39 -5.86 2.13
C SER A 109 13.65 -4.40 1.78
N ASP A 110 13.18 -3.95 0.61
CA ASP A 110 13.43 -2.59 0.10
C ASP A 110 12.19 -1.90 -0.50
N GLY A 111 11.04 -2.59 -0.53
CA GLY A 111 9.82 -2.10 -1.13
C GLY A 111 9.87 -2.02 -2.67
N ALA A 112 10.86 -2.63 -3.33
CA ALA A 112 10.94 -2.58 -4.78
C ALA A 112 9.78 -3.36 -5.44
N LEU A 113 9.14 -2.74 -6.44
CA LEU A 113 8.06 -3.36 -7.20
C LEU A 113 8.58 -4.56 -7.99
N ARG A 114 8.01 -5.75 -7.74
CA ARG A 114 8.28 -6.98 -8.49
C ARG A 114 7.46 -7.02 -9.77
N TRP A 115 6.16 -6.77 -9.62
CA TRP A 115 5.22 -6.73 -10.72
C TRP A 115 3.95 -5.99 -10.30
N LEU A 116 3.24 -5.47 -11.30
CA LEU A 116 1.90 -4.94 -11.20
C LEU A 116 1.04 -5.59 -12.27
N LYS A 117 -0.17 -6.00 -11.91
CA LYS A 117 -1.16 -6.59 -12.81
C LYS A 117 -2.45 -5.81 -12.70
N THR A 118 -3.10 -5.56 -13.83
CA THR A 118 -4.44 -4.99 -13.89
C THR A 118 -5.46 -6.04 -14.33
N VAL A 119 -6.70 -5.87 -13.88
CA VAL A 119 -7.88 -6.63 -14.29
C VAL A 119 -8.97 -5.60 -14.55
N GLY A 120 -9.32 -5.44 -15.82
CA GLY A 120 -10.08 -4.29 -16.30
C GLY A 120 -10.96 -4.58 -17.52
N GLY A 121 -11.81 -3.61 -17.84
CA GLY A 121 -12.76 -3.64 -18.95
C GLY A 121 -13.24 -2.25 -19.36
N ALA A 122 -14.42 -2.17 -19.98
CA ALA A 122 -14.99 -0.87 -20.39
C ALA A 122 -15.64 -0.10 -19.23
N GLU A 123 -15.92 -0.78 -18.11
CA GLU A 123 -16.59 -0.24 -16.93
C GLU A 123 -15.58 -0.05 -15.78
N MET A 124 -16.06 0.16 -14.55
CA MET A 124 -15.19 0.33 -13.37
C MET A 124 -15.07 -0.97 -12.57
N GLU A 125 -13.83 -1.42 -12.37
CA GLU A 125 -13.42 -2.53 -11.53
C GLU A 125 -12.63 -2.06 -10.30
N TYR A 126 -12.88 -2.71 -9.17
CA TYR A 126 -12.25 -2.41 -7.89
C TYR A 126 -11.81 -3.70 -7.19
N ALA A 127 -10.57 -3.73 -6.67
CA ALA A 127 -10.17 -4.72 -5.70
C ALA A 127 -10.32 -4.15 -4.28
N SER A 128 -11.17 -4.78 -3.46
CA SER A 128 -11.45 -4.33 -2.09
C SER A 128 -10.62 -5.03 -1.02
N CYS A 129 -10.02 -6.18 -1.35
CA CYS A 129 -9.17 -6.94 -0.44
C CYS A 129 -8.19 -7.83 -1.19
N ILE A 130 -7.15 -8.27 -0.50
CA ILE A 130 -6.19 -9.25 -0.97
C ILE A 130 -5.92 -10.29 0.11
N ALA A 131 -5.90 -11.55 -0.29
CA ALA A 131 -5.51 -12.64 0.59
C ALA A 131 -4.39 -13.45 -0.07
N VAL A 132 -3.48 -13.92 0.75
CA VAL A 132 -2.40 -14.82 0.37
C VAL A 132 -2.72 -16.21 0.91
N TYR A 133 -2.46 -17.22 0.09
CA TYR A 133 -2.51 -18.61 0.51
C TYR A 133 -1.17 -19.23 0.15
N GLY A 134 -0.47 -19.71 1.18
CA GLY A 134 0.78 -20.41 0.99
C GLY A 134 0.54 -21.89 0.76
N ASP A 135 0.85 -22.37 -0.43
CA ASP A 135 1.00 -23.80 -0.65
C ASP A 135 2.37 -24.24 -0.15
N SER A 136 2.38 -25.19 0.78
CA SER A 136 3.59 -25.96 1.10
C SER A 136 3.75 -26.99 -0.02
N ILE A 137 4.51 -26.69 -1.06
CA ILE A 137 4.97 -27.71 -2.01
C ILE A 137 6.16 -28.49 -1.45
#